data_AF-H0EMN3-F1
#
_entry.id   AF-H0EMN3-F1
#
_cell.length_a   1.000
_cell.length_b   1.000
_cell.length_c   1.000
_cell.angle_alpha   90.00
_cell.angle_beta   90.00
_cell.angle_gamma   90.00
#
_symmetry.space_group_name_H-M   'P 1'
#
loop_
_entity.id
_entity.type
_entity.pdbx_description
1 polymer ?
#
loop_
_entity_poly.entity_id
_entity_poly.type
_entity_poly.pdbx_seq_one_letter_code
_entity_poly.pdbx_strand_id
1 'polypeptide(L)'
;MKKNRYPQALRSLIKLRNNPLQAARDMYYIHAQLEVEYEIIGNSNYFTRFAQLFTIPRVRRATLASFTVMIAQQIPGEGPVPFTYSAEVFPLSHREVGMGWAVATCLFWATILTMFLPLMLEAMGTTGVFCFYAGTNIVALVMIFLWVPETKQRTLEELDYIFAVPTRVHMRYQITEALPWWFNRWILRKKGAVLRPLYQFDTSSDQDRIEALYAADKARADKKTAAGSDSQIENTRGSSEEITQEKL
;
A
#
# COMPACT_ATOMS: atom_id res chain seq x y z
N MET A 1 -6.31 41.38 15.95
CA MET A 1 -6.03 41.58 17.39
C MET A 1 -4.55 41.58 17.74
N LYS A 2 -3.66 40.83 17.06
CA LYS A 2 -2.19 40.91 17.21
C LYS A 2 -1.55 42.32 17.17
N LYS A 3 -2.20 43.31 16.55
CA LYS A 3 -1.74 44.72 16.48
C LYS A 3 -2.44 45.65 17.49
N ASN A 4 -3.06 45.12 18.54
CA ASN A 4 -3.83 45.84 19.56
C ASN A 4 -5.04 46.65 19.04
N ARG A 5 -5.52 46.36 17.82
CA ARG A 5 -6.66 47.05 17.19
C ARG A 5 -7.98 46.33 17.45
N TYR A 6 -8.46 46.39 18.70
CA TYR A 6 -9.72 45.75 19.11
C TYR A 6 -10.97 46.28 18.40
N PRO A 7 -11.17 47.61 18.22
CA PRO A 7 -12.39 48.13 17.62
C PRO A 7 -12.57 47.72 16.16
N GLN A 8 -11.46 47.62 15.42
CA GLN A 8 -11.47 47.20 14.02
C GLN A 8 -11.75 45.69 13.90
N ALA A 9 -11.16 44.89 14.80
CA ALA A 9 -11.42 43.46 14.86
C ALA A 9 -12.90 43.15 15.20
N LEU A 10 -13.49 43.88 16.15
CA LEU A 10 -14.89 43.72 16.50
C LEU A 10 -15.81 44.05 15.32
N ARG A 11 -15.56 45.16 14.62
CA ARG A 11 -16.31 45.55 13.42
C ARG A 11 -16.24 44.50 12.32
N SER A 12 -15.08 43.88 12.11
CA SER A 12 -14.93 42.78 11.16
C SER A 12 -15.68 41.51 11.59
N LEU A 13 -15.67 41.18 12.89
CA LEU A 13 -16.38 40.01 13.42
C LEU A 13 -17.90 40.17 13.36
N ILE A 14 -18.42 41.38 13.59
CA ILE A 14 -19.86 41.69 13.45
C ILE A 14 -20.33 41.49 12.01
N LYS A 15 -19.48 41.72 11.00
CA LYS A 15 -19.83 41.43 9.59
C LYS A 15 -19.92 39.93 9.28
N LEU A 16 -19.20 39.09 10.02
CA LEU A 16 -19.10 37.64 9.80
C LEU A 16 -20.07 36.83 10.67
N ARG A 17 -20.68 37.45 11.69
CA ARG A 17 -21.53 36.78 12.68
C ARG A 17 -22.90 37.41 12.71
N ASN A 18 -23.93 36.57 12.78
CA ASN A 18 -25.32 36.99 12.71
C ASN A 18 -25.80 37.72 13.99
N ASN A 19 -25.05 37.63 15.09
CA ASN A 19 -25.41 38.25 16.36
C ASN A 19 -24.21 38.99 16.99
N PRO A 20 -24.37 40.26 17.42
CA PRO A 20 -23.30 41.03 18.08
C PRO A 20 -22.77 40.36 19.37
N LEU A 21 -23.58 39.60 20.10
CA LEU A 21 -23.14 38.86 21.29
C LEU A 21 -22.21 37.70 20.93
N GLN A 22 -22.47 36.99 19.83
CA GLN A 22 -21.58 35.92 19.36
C GLN A 22 -20.24 36.50 18.89
N ALA A 23 -20.26 37.66 18.20
CA ALA A 23 -19.04 38.34 17.79
C ALA A 23 -18.19 38.78 18.99
N ALA A 24 -18.80 39.31 20.05
CA ALA A 24 -18.10 39.70 21.28
C ALA A 24 -17.50 38.49 22.01
N ARG A 25 -18.23 37.37 22.10
CA ARG A 25 -17.75 36.11 22.69
C ARG A 25 -16.56 35.54 21.91
N ASP A 26 -16.67 35.43 20.60
CA ASP A 26 -15.58 34.94 19.75
C ASP A 26 -14.35 35.86 19.86
N MET A 27 -14.58 37.18 19.94
CA MET A 27 -13.51 38.16 20.14
C MET A 27 -12.79 37.97 21.49
N TYR A 28 -13.53 37.71 22.55
CA TYR A 28 -12.97 37.42 23.88
C TYR A 28 -12.13 36.13 23.86
N TYR A 29 -12.64 35.04 23.27
CA TYR A 29 -11.89 33.79 23.16
C TYR A 29 -10.60 33.95 22.36
N ILE A 30 -10.63 34.68 21.24
CA ILE A 30 -9.43 34.95 20.45
C ILE A 30 -8.41 35.78 21.26
N HIS A 31 -8.86 36.73 22.07
CA HIS A 31 -7.97 37.51 22.91
C HIS A 31 -7.33 36.67 24.02
N ALA A 32 -8.13 35.88 24.74
CA ALA A 32 -7.64 34.97 25.78
C ALA A 32 -6.64 33.96 25.20
N GLN A 33 -6.91 33.43 24.00
CA GLN A 33 -6.00 32.52 23.33
C GLN A 33 -4.70 33.23 22.88
N LEU A 34 -4.78 34.47 22.40
CA LEU A 34 -3.60 35.25 22.06
C LEU A 34 -2.74 35.59 23.27
N GLU A 35 -3.33 35.79 24.46
CA GLU A 35 -2.58 36.00 25.70
C GLU A 35 -1.84 34.73 26.13
N VAL A 36 -2.53 33.59 26.14
CA VAL A 36 -1.91 32.28 26.42
C VAL A 36 -0.81 31.97 25.39
N GLU A 37 -1.06 32.24 24.12
CA GLU A 37 -0.05 32.12 23.07
C GLU A 37 1.11 33.07 23.32
N TYR A 38 0.89 34.33 23.73
CA TYR A 38 1.97 35.28 23.99
C TYR A 38 2.84 34.87 25.20
N GLU A 39 2.22 34.32 26.25
CA GLU A 39 2.92 33.75 27.40
C GLU A 39 3.77 32.52 27.02
N ILE A 40 3.22 31.61 26.22
CA ILE A 40 3.93 30.40 25.75
C ILE A 40 4.95 30.75 24.64
N ILE A 41 4.68 31.80 23.86
CA ILE A 41 5.51 32.20 22.71
C ILE A 41 6.73 33.01 23.16
N GLY A 42 6.55 33.89 24.15
CA GLY A 42 7.58 34.81 24.60
C GLY A 42 8.19 35.59 23.43
N ASN A 43 9.50 35.87 23.50
CA ASN A 43 10.25 36.59 22.47
C ASN A 43 10.87 35.67 21.39
N SER A 44 10.35 34.46 21.22
CA SER A 44 10.96 33.43 20.36
C SER A 44 10.49 33.52 18.91
N ASN A 45 11.43 33.60 17.98
CA ASN A 45 11.17 33.53 16.54
C ASN A 45 10.89 32.08 16.08
N TYR A 46 10.24 31.91 14.92
CA TYR A 46 9.97 30.57 14.35
C TYR A 46 11.25 29.76 14.12
N PHE A 47 12.33 30.41 13.70
CA PHE A 47 13.65 29.78 13.54
C PHE A 47 14.24 29.29 14.85
N THR A 48 14.07 30.03 15.95
CA THR A 48 14.56 29.58 17.26
C THR A 48 13.72 28.43 17.80
N ARG A 49 12.42 28.36 17.49
CA ARG A 49 11.55 27.20 17.81
C ARG A 49 11.90 25.96 17.01
N PHE A 50 12.24 26.12 15.73
CA PHE A 50 12.73 25.02 14.92
C PHE A 50 14.07 24.49 15.44
N ALA A 51 14.99 25.37 15.84
CA ALA A 51 16.22 24.96 16.51
C ALA A 51 15.93 24.24 17.84
N GLN A 52 15.00 24.74 18.65
CA GLN A 52 14.59 24.12 19.92
C GLN A 52 14.07 22.67 19.77
N LEU A 53 13.53 22.32 18.59
CA LEU A 53 13.14 20.95 18.25
C LEU A 53 14.30 19.96 18.40
N PHE A 54 15.53 20.40 18.10
CA PHE A 54 16.74 19.58 18.16
C PHE A 54 17.63 19.90 19.39
N THR A 55 17.56 21.13 19.91
CA THR A 55 18.41 21.57 21.02
C THR A 55 17.87 21.14 22.38
N ILE A 56 16.54 21.16 22.59
CA ILE A 56 15.95 20.86 23.91
C ILE A 56 15.73 19.35 24.04
N PRO A 57 16.31 18.66 25.06
CA PRO A 57 16.23 17.21 25.18
C PRO A 57 14.82 16.63 25.34
N ARG A 58 13.89 17.38 25.94
CA ARG A 58 12.48 16.97 26.09
C ARG A 58 11.74 17.03 24.76
N VAL A 59 11.88 18.13 24.03
CA VAL A 59 11.25 18.35 22.73
C VAL A 59 11.83 17.38 21.70
N ARG A 60 13.16 17.23 21.65
CA ARG A 60 13.83 16.28 20.76
C ARG A 60 13.34 14.85 20.92
N ARG A 61 13.21 14.36 22.17
CA ARG A 61 12.71 13.01 22.44
C ARG A 61 11.26 12.83 22.00
N ALA A 62 10.41 13.83 22.24
CA ALA A 62 9.02 13.80 21.77
C ALA A 62 8.93 13.80 20.24
N THR A 63 9.73 14.62 19.57
CA THR A 63 9.80 14.70 18.12
C THR A 63 10.31 13.40 17.49
N LEU A 64 11.39 12.82 18.04
CA LEU A 64 11.89 11.52 17.59
C LEU A 64 10.82 10.43 17.78
N ALA A 65 10.15 10.38 18.93
CA ALA A 65 9.09 9.42 19.17
C ALA A 65 7.93 9.58 18.17
N SER A 66 7.46 10.80 17.90
CA SER A 66 6.39 11.03 16.92
C SER A 66 6.82 10.64 15.51
N PHE A 67 8.05 10.97 15.09
CA PHE A 67 8.56 10.57 13.77
C PHE A 67 8.68 9.05 13.64
N THR A 68 9.22 8.38 14.66
CA THR A 68 9.34 6.91 14.65
C THR A 68 7.97 6.25 14.56
N VAL A 69 6.97 6.73 15.30
CA VAL A 69 5.61 6.17 15.25
C VAL A 69 4.97 6.40 13.88
N MET A 70 5.06 7.61 13.30
CA MET A 70 4.49 7.87 11.98
C MET A 70 5.14 7.02 10.88
N ILE A 71 6.46 6.87 10.92
CA ILE A 71 7.19 6.04 9.94
C ILE A 71 6.84 4.57 10.16
N ALA A 72 6.86 4.09 11.40
CA ALA A 72 6.52 2.71 11.73
C ALA A 72 5.09 2.34 11.36
N GLN A 73 4.14 3.29 11.36
CA GLN A 73 2.78 3.07 10.91
C GLN A 73 2.65 3.00 9.38
N GLN A 74 3.47 3.76 8.64
CA GLN A 74 3.38 3.82 7.18
C GLN A 74 4.15 2.70 6.46
N ILE A 75 5.17 2.11 7.10
CA ILE A 75 5.98 1.01 6.53
C ILE A 75 5.18 -0.31 6.31
N PRO A 76 4.31 -0.77 7.23
CA PRO A 76 3.55 -2.02 7.11
C PRO A 76 2.65 -2.11 5.88
N GLY A 77 2.46 -1.01 5.17
CA GLY A 77 1.77 -1.00 3.89
C GLY A 77 0.33 -0.49 3.96
N GLU A 78 -0.17 -0.08 5.11
CA GLU A 78 -1.51 0.53 5.24
C GLU A 78 -1.75 1.67 4.22
N GLY A 79 -0.70 2.47 3.95
CA GLY A 79 -0.72 3.48 2.90
C GLY A 79 -0.77 2.88 1.49
N PRO A 80 0.28 2.20 1.01
CA PRO A 80 0.37 1.79 -0.40
C PRO A 80 -0.43 0.54 -0.78
N VAL A 81 -0.64 -0.42 0.13
CA VAL A 81 -1.21 -1.74 -0.19
C VAL A 81 -2.64 -1.66 -0.74
N PRO A 82 -3.57 -0.88 -0.17
CA PRO A 82 -4.92 -0.78 -0.72
C PRO A 82 -4.95 -0.16 -2.12
N PHE A 83 -4.06 0.81 -2.38
CA PHE A 83 -3.97 1.45 -3.70
C PHE A 83 -3.35 0.53 -4.75
N THR A 84 -2.29 -0.21 -4.39
CA THR A 84 -1.71 -1.21 -5.31
C THR A 84 -2.68 -2.35 -5.56
N TYR A 85 -3.38 -2.83 -4.52
CA TYR A 85 -4.39 -3.87 -4.67
C TYR A 85 -5.55 -3.41 -5.56
N SER A 86 -6.02 -2.17 -5.40
CA SER A 86 -7.05 -1.61 -6.29
C SER A 86 -6.58 -1.56 -7.75
N ALA A 87 -5.30 -1.31 -8.02
CA ALA A 87 -4.75 -1.29 -9.37
C ALA A 87 -4.63 -2.70 -9.99
N GLU A 88 -4.46 -3.74 -9.17
CA GLU A 88 -4.37 -5.13 -9.60
C GLU A 88 -5.75 -5.75 -9.85
N VAL A 89 -6.74 -5.47 -9.00
CA VAL A 89 -8.09 -6.07 -9.08
C VAL A 89 -8.85 -5.70 -10.35
N PHE A 90 -8.61 -4.51 -10.93
CA PHE A 90 -9.38 -4.04 -12.07
C PHE A 90 -8.72 -4.39 -13.43
N PRO A 91 -9.50 -4.94 -14.38
CA PRO A 91 -9.01 -5.17 -15.74
C PRO A 91 -8.63 -3.86 -16.42
N LEU A 92 -7.65 -3.92 -17.33
CA LEU A 92 -7.04 -2.75 -17.99
C LEU A 92 -8.06 -1.77 -18.59
N SER A 93 -9.18 -2.27 -19.11
CA SER A 93 -10.22 -1.47 -19.77
C SER A 93 -10.97 -0.51 -18.84
N HIS A 94 -11.08 -0.82 -17.55
CA HIS A 94 -11.86 -0.02 -16.59
C HIS A 94 -11.05 0.35 -15.33
N ARG A 95 -9.73 0.14 -15.35
CA ARG A 95 -8.84 0.36 -14.20
C ARG A 95 -8.90 1.80 -13.67
N GLU A 96 -8.94 2.78 -14.56
CA GLU A 96 -9.01 4.19 -14.17
C GLU A 96 -10.30 4.52 -13.41
N VAL A 97 -11.44 4.01 -13.89
CA VAL A 97 -12.75 4.19 -13.24
C VAL A 97 -12.80 3.47 -11.90
N GLY A 98 -12.28 2.25 -11.84
CA GLY A 98 -12.19 1.46 -10.61
C GLY A 98 -11.32 2.11 -9.54
N MET A 99 -10.14 2.64 -9.94
CA MET A 99 -9.24 3.37 -9.04
C MET A 99 -9.89 4.67 -8.53
N GLY A 100 -10.58 5.41 -9.39
CA GLY A 100 -11.33 6.61 -8.98
C GLY A 100 -12.39 6.30 -7.93
N TRP A 101 -13.10 5.18 -8.06
CA TRP A 101 -14.11 4.75 -7.10
C TRP A 101 -13.50 4.30 -5.76
N ALA A 102 -12.35 3.61 -5.80
CA ALA A 102 -11.60 3.23 -4.61
C ALA A 102 -11.12 4.48 -3.82
N VAL A 103 -10.61 5.50 -4.51
CA VAL A 103 -10.20 6.76 -3.86
C VAL A 103 -11.42 7.51 -3.33
N ALA A 104 -12.52 7.58 -4.08
CA ALA A 104 -13.74 8.28 -3.65
C ALA A 104 -14.34 7.64 -2.39
N THR A 105 -14.41 6.31 -2.32
CA THR A 105 -14.90 5.59 -1.14
C THR A 105 -13.97 5.78 0.07
N CYS A 106 -12.65 5.79 -0.13
CA CYS A 106 -11.69 6.11 0.92
C CYS A 106 -11.89 7.53 1.49
N LEU A 107 -11.98 8.54 0.62
CA LEU A 107 -12.19 9.93 1.04
C LEU A 107 -13.55 10.16 1.68
N PHE A 108 -14.59 9.47 1.20
CA PHE A 108 -15.92 9.53 1.78
C PHE A 108 -15.92 9.06 3.23
N TRP A 109 -15.35 7.87 3.50
CA TRP A 109 -15.25 7.35 4.86
C TRP A 109 -14.31 8.19 5.74
N ALA A 110 -13.22 8.73 5.20
CA ALA A 110 -12.34 9.64 5.93
C ALA A 110 -13.07 10.94 6.36
N THR A 111 -13.95 11.46 5.51
CA THR A 111 -14.77 12.64 5.81
C THR A 111 -15.77 12.36 6.91
N ILE A 112 -16.47 11.22 6.82
CA ILE A 112 -17.38 10.74 7.86
C ILE A 112 -16.65 10.66 9.21
N LEU A 113 -15.53 9.94 9.27
CA LEU A 113 -14.77 9.79 10.51
C LEU A 113 -14.34 11.14 11.11
N THR A 114 -13.88 12.07 10.27
CA THR A 114 -13.48 13.40 10.72
C THR A 114 -14.67 14.19 11.29
N MET A 115 -15.85 14.05 10.70
CA MET A 115 -17.07 14.71 11.17
C MET A 115 -17.58 14.11 12.49
N PHE A 116 -17.45 12.80 12.68
CA PHE A 116 -17.91 12.11 13.90
C PHE A 116 -16.91 12.16 15.06
N LEU A 117 -15.62 12.43 14.80
CA LEU A 117 -14.58 12.55 15.81
C LEU A 117 -14.92 13.50 16.98
N PRO A 118 -15.40 14.75 16.77
CA PRO A 118 -15.74 15.65 17.88
C PRO A 118 -16.86 15.09 18.77
N LEU A 119 -17.89 14.48 18.19
CA LEU A 119 -18.99 13.85 18.94
C LEU A 119 -18.48 12.65 19.74
N MET A 120 -17.56 11.89 19.17
CA MET A 120 -16.98 10.71 19.81
C MET A 120 -16.07 11.11 20.99
N LEU A 121 -15.30 12.19 20.85
CA LEU A 121 -14.50 12.75 21.94
C LEU A 121 -15.36 13.24 23.11
N GLU A 122 -16.53 13.81 22.84
CA GLU A 122 -17.46 14.28 23.88
C GLU A 122 -18.14 13.11 24.61
N ALA A 123 -18.55 12.06 23.90
CA ALA A 123 -19.31 10.95 24.48
C ALA A 123 -18.45 9.94 25.27
N MET A 124 -17.25 9.61 24.78
CA MET A 124 -16.42 8.52 25.35
C MET A 124 -15.00 8.95 25.76
N GLY A 125 -14.67 10.23 25.59
CA GLY A 125 -13.37 10.79 25.95
C GLY A 125 -12.22 10.27 25.08
N THR A 126 -11.02 10.80 25.34
CA THR A 126 -9.82 10.48 24.56
C THR A 126 -9.47 8.99 24.58
N THR A 127 -9.53 8.35 25.75
CA THR A 127 -9.24 6.92 25.90
C THR A 127 -10.22 6.03 25.15
N GLY A 128 -11.52 6.35 25.21
CA GLY A 128 -12.56 5.59 24.51
C GLY A 128 -12.39 5.67 22.99
N VAL A 129 -12.07 6.84 22.46
CA VAL A 129 -11.79 7.04 21.04
C VAL A 129 -10.59 6.20 20.57
N PHE A 130 -9.49 6.18 21.33
CA PHE A 130 -8.33 5.34 21.01
C PHE A 130 -8.67 3.84 21.03
N CYS A 131 -9.42 3.37 22.03
CA CYS A 131 -9.87 1.97 22.11
C CYS A 131 -10.82 1.60 20.96
N PHE A 132 -11.72 2.50 20.57
CA PHE A 132 -12.62 2.29 19.43
C PHE A 132 -11.84 2.11 18.12
N TYR A 133 -10.90 3.01 17.83
CA TYR A 133 -10.06 2.89 16.63
C TYR A 133 -9.15 1.65 16.67
N ALA A 134 -8.62 1.28 17.83
CA ALA A 134 -7.88 0.03 17.97
C ALA A 134 -8.77 -1.19 17.67
N GLY A 135 -10.02 -1.19 18.15
CA GLY A 135 -11.01 -2.23 17.84
C GLY A 135 -11.33 -2.33 16.36
N THR A 136 -11.55 -1.20 15.67
CA THR A 136 -11.80 -1.20 14.22
C THR A 136 -10.60 -1.69 13.41
N ASN A 137 -9.37 -1.44 13.87
CA ASN A 137 -8.16 -2.00 13.24
C ASN A 137 -8.09 -3.52 13.39
N ILE A 138 -8.48 -4.08 14.54
CA ILE A 138 -8.55 -5.54 14.72
C ILE A 138 -9.62 -6.16 13.82
N VAL A 139 -10.78 -5.52 13.71
CA VAL A 139 -11.84 -5.97 12.78
C VAL A 139 -11.34 -5.90 11.34
N ALA A 140 -10.65 -4.82 10.95
CA ALA A 140 -10.06 -4.70 9.63
C ALA A 140 -9.03 -5.80 9.35
N LEU A 141 -8.17 -6.14 10.31
CA LEU A 141 -7.21 -7.24 10.20
C LEU A 141 -7.92 -8.58 9.92
N VAL A 142 -9.01 -8.87 10.63
CA VAL A 142 -9.81 -10.09 10.43
C VAL A 142 -10.44 -10.10 9.04
N MET A 143 -10.95 -8.96 8.59
CA MET A 143 -11.60 -8.83 7.27
C MET A 143 -10.60 -8.99 6.14
N ILE A 144 -9.41 -8.38 6.26
CA ILE A 144 -8.32 -8.54 5.30
C ILE A 144 -7.91 -10.02 5.22
N PHE A 145 -7.70 -10.67 6.37
CA PHE A 145 -7.34 -12.09 6.42
C PHE A 145 -8.37 -13.01 5.75
N LEU A 146 -9.67 -12.69 5.84
CA LEU A 146 -10.74 -13.52 5.29
C LEU A 146 -11.05 -13.23 3.82
N TRP A 147 -10.98 -11.96 3.40
CA TRP A 147 -11.50 -11.52 2.10
C TRP A 147 -10.47 -11.11 1.08
N VAL A 148 -9.24 -10.80 1.49
CA VAL A 148 -8.20 -10.36 0.56
C VAL A 148 -7.35 -11.57 0.17
N PRO A 149 -7.55 -12.16 -1.02
CA PRO A 149 -6.62 -13.16 -1.53
C PRO A 149 -5.25 -12.52 -1.75
N GLU A 150 -4.18 -13.25 -1.44
CA GLU A 150 -2.81 -12.80 -1.65
C GLU A 150 -2.51 -12.69 -3.15
N THR A 151 -2.23 -11.47 -3.62
CA THR A 151 -1.91 -11.17 -5.04
C THR A 151 -0.42 -11.00 -5.32
N LYS A 152 0.46 -11.07 -4.29
CA LYS A 152 1.89 -10.84 -4.48
C LYS A 152 2.54 -11.86 -5.43
N GLN A 153 3.34 -11.33 -6.37
CA GLN A 153 4.18 -12.08 -7.32
C GLN A 153 3.39 -12.91 -8.36
N ARG A 154 2.20 -12.47 -8.77
CA ARG A 154 1.37 -13.15 -9.79
C ARG A 154 1.26 -12.31 -11.06
N THR A 155 1.25 -12.97 -12.22
CA THR A 155 1.03 -12.30 -13.51
C THR A 155 -0.45 -11.92 -13.67
N LEU A 156 -0.76 -10.94 -14.52
CA LEU A 156 -2.13 -10.49 -14.78
C LEU A 156 -3.07 -11.64 -15.24
N GLU A 157 -2.53 -12.66 -15.90
CA GLU A 157 -3.28 -13.84 -16.37
C GLU A 157 -3.59 -14.84 -15.22
N GLU A 158 -2.67 -15.00 -14.27
CA GLU A 158 -2.88 -15.81 -13.06
C GLU A 158 -3.87 -15.15 -12.08
N LEU A 159 -3.95 -13.81 -12.14
CA LEU A 159 -4.82 -13.00 -11.30
C LEU A 159 -6.32 -13.21 -11.62
N ASP A 160 -6.66 -13.30 -12.90
CA ASP A 160 -8.04 -13.58 -13.34
C ASP A 160 -8.52 -14.96 -12.85
N TYR A 161 -7.61 -15.96 -12.75
CA TYR A 161 -7.91 -17.27 -12.19
C TYR A 161 -8.13 -17.23 -10.66
N ILE A 162 -7.34 -16.42 -9.95
CA ILE A 162 -7.46 -16.22 -8.50
C ILE A 162 -8.79 -15.53 -8.15
N PHE A 163 -9.19 -14.53 -8.93
CA PHE A 163 -10.45 -13.82 -8.75
C PHE A 163 -11.69 -14.58 -9.27
N ALA A 164 -11.51 -15.59 -10.12
CA ALA A 164 -12.59 -16.49 -10.52
C ALA A 164 -13.06 -17.43 -9.39
N VAL A 165 -12.25 -17.65 -8.36
CA VAL A 165 -12.62 -18.49 -7.22
C VAL A 165 -13.56 -17.72 -6.27
N PRO A 166 -14.74 -18.27 -5.93
CA PRO A 166 -15.66 -17.59 -5.02
C PRO A 166 -15.03 -17.33 -3.65
N THR A 167 -15.19 -16.11 -3.13
CA THR A 167 -14.63 -15.65 -1.84
C THR A 167 -14.95 -16.59 -0.67
N ARG A 168 -16.09 -17.30 -0.71
CA ARG A 168 -16.51 -18.28 0.31
C ARG A 168 -15.57 -19.48 0.40
N VAL A 169 -15.00 -19.93 -0.72
CA VAL A 169 -14.06 -21.06 -0.77
C VAL A 169 -12.72 -20.64 -0.19
N HIS A 170 -12.27 -19.43 -0.53
CA HIS A 170 -11.08 -18.81 0.05
C HIS A 170 -11.20 -18.64 1.58
N MET A 171 -12.31 -18.06 2.05
CA MET A 171 -12.59 -17.89 3.48
C MET A 171 -12.58 -19.23 4.24
N ARG A 172 -13.21 -20.27 3.68
CA ARG A 172 -13.25 -21.59 4.31
C ARG A 172 -11.85 -22.15 4.48
N TYR A 173 -11.01 -22.05 3.45
CA TYR A 173 -9.61 -22.49 3.52
C TYR A 173 -8.78 -21.66 4.52
N GLN A 174 -8.94 -20.33 4.52
CA GLN A 174 -8.24 -19.45 5.49
C GLN A 174 -8.57 -19.85 6.93
N ILE A 175 -9.84 -20.18 7.22
CA ILE A 175 -10.30 -20.58 8.55
C ILE A 175 -9.89 -22.02 8.90
N THR A 176 -10.03 -22.98 7.99
CA THR A 176 -9.82 -24.41 8.32
C THR A 176 -8.37 -24.87 8.21
N GLU A 177 -7.57 -24.25 7.34
CA GLU A 177 -6.20 -24.70 7.05
C GLU A 177 -5.16 -23.64 7.45
N ALA A 178 -5.36 -22.36 7.08
CA ALA A 178 -4.37 -21.32 7.32
C ALA A 178 -4.30 -20.86 8.79
N LEU A 179 -5.45 -20.71 9.46
CA LEU A 179 -5.54 -20.26 10.86
C LEU A 179 -4.92 -21.27 11.84
N PRO A 180 -5.21 -22.58 11.75
CA PRO A 180 -4.58 -23.59 12.61
C PRO A 180 -3.09 -23.77 12.30
N TRP A 181 -2.68 -23.64 11.03
CA TRP A 181 -1.26 -23.64 10.67
C TRP A 181 -0.51 -22.44 11.26
N TRP A 182 -1.05 -21.22 11.11
CA TRP A 182 -0.44 -20.00 11.65
C TRP A 182 -0.30 -20.05 13.16
N PHE A 183 -1.35 -20.51 13.86
CA PHE A 183 -1.33 -20.71 15.30
C PHE A 183 -0.28 -21.76 15.72
N ASN A 184 -0.20 -22.89 15.03
CA ASN A 184 0.79 -23.92 15.34
C ASN A 184 2.24 -23.49 15.02
N ARG A 185 2.42 -22.68 13.98
CA ARG A 185 3.71 -22.21 13.47
C ARG A 185 4.28 -21.07 14.33
N TRP A 186 3.48 -20.03 14.56
CA TRP A 186 3.95 -18.78 15.17
C TRP A 186 3.66 -18.69 16.67
N ILE A 187 2.50 -19.19 17.13
CA ILE A 187 2.17 -19.19 18.57
C ILE A 187 2.77 -20.41 19.27
N LEU A 188 2.68 -21.60 18.68
CA LEU A 188 3.24 -22.84 19.26
C LEU A 188 4.68 -23.13 18.80
N ARG A 189 5.30 -22.25 17.99
CA ARG A 189 6.71 -22.32 17.54
C ARG A 189 7.13 -23.67 16.91
N LYS A 190 6.19 -24.46 16.40
CA LYS A 190 6.47 -25.76 15.75
C LYS A 190 6.97 -25.52 14.31
N LYS A 191 8.28 -25.64 14.11
CA LYS A 191 8.97 -25.35 12.82
C LYS A 191 8.65 -26.32 11.66
N GLY A 192 7.95 -27.43 11.92
CA GLY A 192 7.66 -28.50 10.94
C GLY A 192 6.30 -28.42 10.24
N ALA A 193 5.47 -27.41 10.50
CA ALA A 193 4.16 -27.31 9.86
C ALA A 193 4.28 -26.82 8.40
N VAL A 194 3.83 -27.62 7.44
CA VAL A 194 3.76 -27.30 6.00
C VAL A 194 2.33 -26.88 5.67
N LEU A 195 2.15 -25.68 5.10
CA LEU A 195 0.85 -25.20 4.63
C LEU A 195 0.58 -25.81 3.25
N ARG A 196 -0.55 -26.50 3.06
CA ARG A 196 -0.93 -27.05 1.75
C ARG A 196 -1.36 -25.91 0.83
N PRO A 197 -0.70 -25.62 -0.29
CA PRO A 197 -1.08 -24.48 -1.14
C PRO A 197 -2.52 -24.64 -1.66
N LEU A 198 -3.38 -23.63 -1.42
CA LEU A 198 -4.76 -23.59 -1.95
C LEU A 198 -4.77 -23.49 -3.48
N TYR A 199 -3.80 -22.77 -4.04
CA TYR A 199 -3.58 -22.67 -5.48
C TYR A 199 -2.41 -23.59 -5.86
N GLN A 200 -2.71 -24.76 -6.42
CA GLN A 200 -1.74 -25.58 -7.14
C GLN A 200 -1.72 -25.06 -8.58
N PHE A 201 -0.83 -24.12 -8.86
CA PHE A 201 -0.38 -23.91 -10.22
C PHE A 201 0.57 -25.07 -10.51
N ASP A 202 0.30 -25.89 -11.52
CA ASP A 202 1.19 -26.96 -11.98
C ASP A 202 2.47 -26.34 -12.57
N THR A 203 3.28 -25.72 -11.71
CA THR A 203 4.58 -25.15 -12.08
C THR A 203 5.50 -26.26 -12.58
N SER A 204 5.36 -27.51 -12.13
CA SER A 204 6.08 -28.64 -12.71
C SER A 204 5.68 -28.89 -14.16
N SER A 205 4.39 -28.91 -14.50
CA SER A 205 3.98 -29.22 -15.88
C SER A 205 4.43 -28.14 -16.87
N ASP A 206 4.42 -26.87 -16.47
CA ASP A 206 4.81 -25.77 -17.35
C ASP A 206 6.32 -25.53 -17.36
N GLN A 207 7.03 -25.74 -16.25
CA GLN A 207 8.49 -25.67 -16.23
C GLN A 207 9.13 -26.85 -16.97
N ASP A 208 8.55 -28.06 -16.83
CA ASP A 208 8.94 -29.25 -17.60
C ASP A 208 8.56 -29.09 -19.09
N ARG A 209 7.42 -28.45 -19.41
CA ARG A 209 7.04 -28.11 -20.80
C ARG A 209 7.95 -27.06 -21.41
N ILE A 210 8.33 -26.03 -20.66
CA ILE A 210 9.25 -24.98 -21.11
C ILE A 210 10.65 -25.58 -21.29
N GLU A 211 11.14 -26.42 -20.37
CA GLU A 211 12.40 -27.17 -20.56
C GLU A 211 12.34 -28.14 -21.75
N ALA A 212 11.22 -28.84 -21.95
CA ALA A 212 11.02 -29.72 -23.10
C ALA A 212 10.95 -28.93 -24.42
N LEU A 213 10.34 -27.74 -24.42
CA LEU A 213 10.31 -26.84 -25.58
C LEU A 213 11.70 -26.27 -25.88
N TYR A 214 12.45 -25.81 -24.86
CA TYR A 214 13.84 -25.37 -25.04
C TYR A 214 14.77 -26.50 -25.51
N ALA A 215 14.57 -27.73 -25.02
CA ALA A 215 15.31 -28.90 -25.47
C ALA A 215 14.95 -29.31 -26.91
N ALA A 216 13.67 -29.22 -27.28
CA ALA A 216 13.20 -29.48 -28.64
C ALA A 216 13.70 -28.41 -29.63
N ASP A 217 13.72 -27.14 -29.24
CA ASP A 217 14.24 -26.04 -30.05
C ASP A 217 15.77 -26.10 -30.19
N LYS A 218 16.49 -26.50 -29.13
CA LYS A 218 17.93 -26.77 -29.20
C LYS A 218 18.25 -27.94 -30.13
N ALA A 219 17.49 -29.04 -30.06
CA ALA A 219 17.64 -30.17 -30.97
C ALA A 219 17.27 -29.82 -32.44
N ARG A 220 16.30 -28.91 -32.65
CA ARG A 220 15.99 -28.35 -33.97
C ARG A 220 17.10 -27.45 -34.48
N ALA A 221 17.70 -26.63 -33.62
CA ALA A 221 18.84 -25.78 -33.96
C ALA A 221 20.07 -26.63 -34.31
N ASP A 222 20.38 -27.67 -33.53
CA ASP A 222 21.51 -28.58 -33.79
C ASP A 222 21.30 -29.38 -35.09
N LYS A 223 20.08 -29.83 -35.39
CA LYS A 223 19.76 -30.45 -36.70
C LYS A 223 19.88 -29.46 -37.86
N LYS A 224 19.56 -28.18 -37.66
CA LYS A 224 19.68 -27.15 -38.68
C LYS A 224 21.15 -26.75 -38.92
N THR A 225 21.98 -26.78 -37.88
CA THR A 225 23.43 -26.59 -37.98
C THR A 225 24.12 -27.77 -38.63
N ALA A 226 23.69 -29.01 -38.33
CA ALA A 226 24.20 -30.23 -38.97
C ALA A 226 23.78 -30.34 -40.45
N ALA A 227 22.52 -30.01 -40.78
CA ALA A 227 22.06 -29.94 -42.17
C ALA A 227 22.74 -28.80 -42.96
N GLY A 228 23.05 -27.68 -42.27
CA GLY A 228 23.83 -26.59 -42.81
C GLY A 228 25.28 -27.00 -43.12
N SER A 229 25.93 -27.76 -42.23
CA SER A 229 27.30 -28.26 -42.47
C SER A 229 27.36 -29.32 -43.56
N ASP A 230 26.41 -30.24 -43.65
CA ASP A 230 26.37 -31.26 -44.72
C ASP A 230 26.15 -30.60 -46.09
N SER A 231 25.29 -29.59 -46.18
CA SER A 231 25.09 -28.84 -47.43
C SER A 231 26.31 -28.03 -47.87
N GLN A 232 27.13 -27.54 -46.94
CA GLN A 232 28.40 -26.86 -47.29
C GLN A 232 29.50 -27.85 -47.66
N ILE A 233 29.54 -29.04 -47.06
CA ILE A 233 30.50 -30.09 -47.42
C ILE A 233 30.20 -30.65 -48.81
N GLU A 234 28.93 -30.85 -49.17
CA GLU A 234 28.52 -31.25 -50.53
C GLU A 234 28.84 -30.19 -51.59
N ASN A 235 28.59 -28.91 -51.30
CA ASN A 235 28.84 -27.82 -52.24
C ASN A 235 30.36 -27.56 -52.45
N THR A 236 31.18 -27.79 -51.42
CA THR A 236 32.65 -27.69 -51.51
C THR A 236 33.27 -28.88 -52.26
N ARG A 237 32.66 -30.07 -52.19
CA ARG A 237 33.06 -31.25 -52.97
C ARG A 237 32.72 -31.10 -54.47
N GLY A 238 31.51 -30.62 -54.78
CA GLY A 238 31.09 -30.34 -56.17
C GLY A 238 31.97 -29.29 -56.86
N SER A 239 32.33 -28.22 -56.13
CA SER A 239 33.23 -27.18 -56.67
C SER A 239 34.68 -27.67 -56.86
N SER A 240 35.16 -28.63 -56.05
CA SER A 240 36.51 -29.21 -56.22
C SER A 240 36.60 -30.18 -57.40
N GLU A 241 35.50 -30.86 -57.75
CA GLU A 241 35.41 -31.76 -58.91
C GLU A 241 35.32 -30.98 -60.24
N GLU A 242 34.63 -29.84 -60.28
CA GLU A 242 34.59 -28.96 -61.47
C GLU A 242 35.96 -28.32 -61.78
N ILE A 243 36.72 -27.87 -60.76
CA ILE A 243 38.03 -27.24 -60.95
C ILE A 243 39.09 -28.23 -61.47
N THR A 244 38.92 -29.54 -61.21
CA THR A 244 39.86 -30.58 -61.66
C THR A 244 39.62 -30.97 -63.14
N GLN A 245 38.41 -30.75 -63.66
CA GLN A 245 38.06 -31.00 -65.07
C GLN A 245 38.47 -29.85 -66.01
N GLU A 246 38.66 -28.63 -65.51
CA GLU A 246 39.02 -27.45 -66.31
C GLU A 246 40.55 -27.28 -66.55
N LYS A 247 41.39 -28.22 -66.08
CA LYS A 247 42.86 -28.19 -66.21
C LYS A 247 43.48 -29.38 -66.97
N LEU A 248 42.69 -30.05 -67.81
CA LEU A 248 43.14 -31.03 -68.81
C LEU A 248 42.72 -30.56 -70.21
#